data_AF-A0A0B4EWV8-F1
#
_entry.id   AF-A0A0B4EWV8-F1
#
_cell.length_a   1.000
_cell.length_b   1.000
_cell.length_c   1.000
_cell.angle_alpha   90.00
_cell.angle_beta   90.00
_cell.angle_gamma   90.00
#
_symmetry.space_group_name_H-M   'P 1'
#
loop_
_entity.id
_entity.type
_entity.pdbx_description
1 polymer ?
#
loop_
_entity_poly.entity_id
_entity_poly.type
_entity_poly.pdbx_seq_one_letter_code
_entity_poly.pdbx_strand_id
1 'polypeptide(L)'
;MLEIKNILEILLKDMEDILDILENLSIEHRNTVIVARTHGQQALPTTLGLKIAQWLDESMRNYERLRRCQHNSTVSQLFGGVGTMAAFNGRGHKLIELFSKN
;
A
#
# COMPACT_ATOMS: atom_id res chain seq x y z
N MET A 1 -9.67 10.69 9.63
CA MET A 1 -8.95 9.45 9.27
C MET A 1 -9.86 8.30 8.82
N LEU A 2 -11.17 8.31 9.12
CA LEU A 2 -12.09 7.23 8.72
C LEU A 2 -12.16 6.98 7.20
N GLU A 3 -12.33 8.02 6.39
CA GLU A 3 -12.34 7.85 4.92
C GLU A 3 -11.02 7.30 4.38
N ILE A 4 -9.89 7.76 4.93
CA ILE A 4 -8.57 7.25 4.55
C ILE A 4 -8.44 5.76 4.90
N LYS A 5 -8.99 5.33 6.04
CA LYS A 5 -9.03 3.90 6.41
C LYS A 5 -9.80 3.09 5.36
N ASN A 6 -11.00 3.52 5.00
CA ASN A 6 -11.84 2.83 4.01
C ASN A 6 -11.16 2.75 2.64
N ILE A 7 -10.54 3.86 2.20
CA ILE A 7 -9.80 3.90 0.94
C ILE A 7 -8.60 2.96 0.99
N LEU A 8 -7.85 2.92 2.09
CA LEU A 8 -6.70 2.03 2.24
C LEU A 8 -7.12 0.55 2.24
N GLU A 9 -8.27 0.20 2.80
CA GLU A 9 -8.82 -1.15 2.72
C GLU A 9 -9.11 -1.57 1.27
N ILE A 10 -9.71 -0.69 0.47
CA ILE A 10 -9.96 -0.93 -0.96
C ILE A 10 -8.63 -1.06 -1.71
N LEU A 11 -7.70 -0.11 -1.52
CA LEU A 11 -6.41 -0.13 -2.20
C LEU A 11 -5.58 -1.38 -1.88
N LEU A 12 -5.61 -1.84 -0.63
CA LEU A 12 -4.91 -3.06 -0.23
C LEU A 12 -5.48 -4.28 -0.95
N LYS A 13 -6.81 -4.38 -1.04
CA LYS A 13 -7.47 -5.46 -1.77
C LYS A 13 -7.13 -5.44 -3.27
N ASP A 14 -7.25 -4.28 -3.91
CA ASP A 14 -6.93 -4.15 -5.34
C ASP A 14 -5.45 -4.47 -5.61
N MET A 15 -4.56 -4.11 -4.68
CA MET A 15 -3.14 -4.46 -4.78
C MET A 15 -2.91 -5.97 -4.64
N GLU A 16 -3.63 -6.68 -3.76
CA GLU A 16 -3.56 -8.15 -3.69
C GLU A 16 -3.95 -8.78 -5.03
N ASP A 17 -5.06 -8.33 -5.63
CA ASP A 17 -5.50 -8.81 -6.95
C ASP A 17 -4.44 -8.56 -8.03
N ILE A 18 -3.79 -7.38 -8.02
CA ILE A 18 -2.70 -7.05 -8.94
C ILE A 18 -1.48 -7.95 -8.73
N LEU A 19 -1.11 -8.23 -7.48
CA LEU A 19 0.02 -9.11 -7.16
C LEU A 19 -0.22 -10.53 -7.69
N ASP A 20 -1.42 -11.07 -7.49
CA ASP A 20 -1.80 -12.39 -7.98
C ASP A 20 -1.76 -12.44 -9.53
N ILE A 21 -2.26 -11.40 -10.21
CA ILE A 21 -2.21 -11.30 -11.67
C ILE A 21 -0.76 -11.25 -12.17
N LEU A 22 0.09 -10.43 -11.55
CA LEU A 22 1.50 -10.30 -11.92
C LEU A 22 2.27 -11.59 -11.68
N GLU A 23 2.02 -12.29 -10.57
CA GLU A 23 2.60 -13.60 -10.28
C GLU A 23 2.24 -14.60 -11.38
N ASN A 24 0.94 -14.77 -11.65
CA ASN A 24 0.46 -15.69 -12.67
C ASN A 24 1.05 -15.40 -14.04
N LEU A 25 1.03 -14.14 -14.49
CA LEU A 25 1.61 -13.74 -15.79
C LEU A 25 3.13 -13.93 -15.84
N SER A 26 3.84 -13.70 -14.72
CA SER A 26 5.29 -13.92 -14.66
C SER A 26 5.65 -15.39 -14.86
N ILE A 27 4.82 -16.30 -14.31
CA ILE A 27 4.98 -17.75 -14.44
C ILE A 27 4.58 -18.20 -15.85
N GLU A 28 3.43 -17.75 -16.35
CA GLU A 28 2.91 -18.08 -17.68
C GLU A 28 3.93 -17.71 -18.77
N HIS A 29 4.52 -16.51 -18.68
CA HIS A 29 5.46 -16.00 -19.67
C HIS A 29 6.94 -16.21 -19.31
N ARG A 30 7.23 -17.10 -18.36
CA ARG A 30 8.60 -17.39 -17.86
C ARG A 30 9.61 -17.56 -18.98
N ASN A 31 9.23 -18.29 -20.03
CA ASN A 31 10.09 -18.66 -21.16
C ASN A 31 9.77 -17.91 -22.46
N THR A 32 8.83 -16.96 -22.45
CA THR A 32 8.47 -16.18 -23.63
C THR A 32 9.59 -15.18 -23.95
N VAL A 33 10.37 -15.43 -24.99
CA VAL A 33 11.50 -14.57 -25.39
C VAL A 33 11.02 -13.25 -25.97
N ILE A 34 11.61 -12.14 -25.53
CA ILE A 34 11.38 -10.79 -26.04
C ILE A 34 12.70 -10.05 -26.26
N VAL A 35 12.71 -9.03 -27.11
CA VAL A 35 13.83 -8.09 -27.23
C VAL A 35 13.84 -7.16 -26.02
N ALA A 36 14.95 -7.11 -25.28
CA ALA A 36 15.10 -6.13 -24.21
C ALA A 36 15.34 -4.74 -24.81
N ARG A 37 15.06 -3.68 -24.02
CA ARG A 37 15.38 -2.30 -24.40
C ARG A 37 16.10 -1.56 -23.29
N THR A 38 17.18 -0.87 -23.65
CA THR A 38 17.94 0.03 -22.77
C THR A 38 18.06 1.39 -23.46
N HIS A 39 17.76 2.48 -22.74
CA HIS A 39 17.68 3.83 -23.31
C HIS A 39 16.82 3.92 -24.59
N GLY A 40 15.75 3.12 -24.67
CA GLY A 40 14.86 3.04 -25.83
C GLY A 40 15.39 2.25 -27.03
N GLN A 41 16.66 1.83 -27.02
CA GLN A 41 17.30 1.04 -28.08
C GLN A 41 17.14 -0.46 -27.84
N GLN A 42 17.21 -1.26 -28.90
CA GLN A 42 17.23 -2.72 -28.80
C GLN A 42 18.50 -3.19 -28.06
N ALA A 43 18.34 -4.14 -27.15
CA ALA A 43 19.41 -4.80 -26.43
C ALA A 43 19.33 -6.33 -26.62
N LEU A 44 20.11 -7.09 -25.84
CA LEU A 44 20.10 -8.56 -25.89
C LEU A 44 18.71 -9.14 -25.56
N PRO A 45 18.37 -10.35 -26.03
CA PRO A 45 17.13 -11.02 -25.67
C PRO A 45 16.97 -11.23 -24.15
N THR A 46 15.72 -11.21 -23.70
CA THR A 46 15.32 -11.56 -22.33
C THR A 46 13.98 -12.31 -22.37
N THR A 47 13.32 -12.53 -21.23
CA THR A 47 11.97 -13.11 -21.20
C THR A 47 10.93 -12.12 -20.67
N LEU A 48 9.71 -12.21 -21.20
CA LEU A 48 8.58 -11.41 -20.73
C LEU A 48 8.26 -11.73 -19.26
N GLY A 49 8.36 -12.99 -18.85
CA GLY A 49 8.21 -13.39 -17.45
C GLY A 49 9.19 -12.69 -16.51
N LEU A 50 10.47 -12.56 -16.90
CA LEU A 50 11.45 -11.80 -16.10
C LEU A 50 11.06 -10.32 -15.97
N LYS A 51 10.56 -9.72 -17.07
CA LYS A 51 10.10 -8.32 -17.05
C LYS A 51 8.92 -8.12 -16.09
N ILE A 52 7.97 -9.05 -16.09
CA ILE A 52 6.79 -8.99 -15.21
C ILE A 52 7.18 -9.28 -13.76
N ALA A 53 8.09 -10.22 -13.51
CA ALA A 53 8.60 -10.51 -12.17
C ALA A 53 9.27 -9.27 -11.52
N GLN A 54 9.93 -8.42 -12.30
CA GLN A 54 10.45 -7.15 -11.80
C GLN A 54 9.33 -6.19 -11.38
N TRP A 55 8.20 -6.15 -12.11
CA TRP A 55 7.04 -5.36 -11.71
C TRP A 55 6.36 -5.93 -10.45
N LEU A 56 6.28 -7.25 -10.34
CA LEU A 56 5.78 -7.93 -9.14
C LEU A 56 6.60 -7.55 -7.91
N ASP A 57 7.93 -7.68 -7.99
CA ASP A 57 8.84 -7.37 -6.89
C ASP A 57 8.72 -5.91 -6.39
N GLU A 58 8.60 -4.94 -7.31
CA GLU A 58 8.32 -3.55 -6.93
C GLU A 58 6.92 -3.36 -6.33
N SER A 59 5.92 -4.06 -6.87
CA SER A 59 4.53 -3.97 -6.40
C SER A 59 4.39 -4.54 -4.98
N MET A 60 5.08 -5.64 -4.67
CA MET A 60 5.11 -6.25 -3.33
C MET A 60 5.70 -5.26 -2.30
N ARG A 61 6.80 -4.59 -2.64
CA ARG A 61 7.38 -3.54 -1.77
C ARG A 61 6.39 -2.41 -1.50
N ASN A 62 5.62 -2.01 -2.51
CA ASN A 62 4.63 -0.94 -2.36
C ASN A 62 3.40 -1.40 -1.57
N TYR A 63 2.96 -2.64 -1.73
CA TYR A 63 1.91 -3.24 -0.89
C TYR A 63 2.32 -3.22 0.60
N GLU A 64 3.55 -3.61 0.92
CA GLU A 64 4.09 -3.52 2.30
C GLU A 64 4.11 -2.08 2.84
N ARG A 65 4.44 -1.10 2.00
CA ARG A 65 4.38 0.32 2.38
C ARG A 65 2.95 0.78 2.66
N LEU A 66 1.98 0.33 1.86
CA LEU A 66 0.56 0.62 2.07
C LEU A 66 0.04 -0.03 3.36
N ARG A 67 0.42 -1.28 3.64
CA ARG A 67 0.09 -1.97 4.89
C ARG A 67 0.60 -1.20 6.11
N ARG A 68 1.85 -0.72 6.05
CA ARG A 68 2.42 0.13 7.11
C ARG A 68 1.70 1.48 7.24
N CYS A 69 1.28 2.08 6.12
CA CYS A 69 0.49 3.31 6.13
C CYS A 69 -0.86 3.11 6.82
N GLN A 70 -1.58 2.02 6.52
CA GLN A 70 -2.85 1.70 7.17
C GLN A 70 -2.70 1.61 8.69
N HIS A 71 -1.63 0.97 9.18
CA HIS A 71 -1.35 0.89 10.61
C HIS A 71 -1.05 2.26 11.25
N ASN A 72 -0.24 3.09 10.60
CA ASN A 72 0.27 4.33 11.20
C ASN A 72 -0.68 5.53 11.04
N SER A 73 -1.52 5.54 10.00
CA SER A 73 -2.35 6.70 9.67
C SER A 73 -3.75 6.62 10.28
N THR A 74 -4.21 5.47 10.75
CA THR A 74 -5.59 5.32 11.25
C THR A 74 -5.74 5.71 12.72
N VAL A 75 -5.33 6.94 13.06
CA VAL A 75 -5.37 7.48 14.42
C VAL A 75 -6.55 8.43 14.64
N SER A 76 -7.04 8.48 15.87
CA SER A 76 -8.07 9.43 16.31
C SER A 76 -7.50 10.82 16.56
N GLN A 77 -8.25 11.83 16.14
CA GLN A 77 -7.90 13.23 16.36
C GLN A 77 -8.94 13.89 17.27
N LEU A 78 -8.64 13.93 18.58
CA LEU A 78 -9.51 14.53 19.59
C LEU A 78 -8.67 15.28 20.65
N PHE A 79 -8.08 16.42 20.25
CA PHE A 79 -7.13 17.16 21.09
C PHE A 79 -7.61 18.56 21.52
N GLY A 80 -8.80 18.98 21.08
CA GLY A 80 -9.36 20.31 21.37
C GLY A 80 -8.75 21.44 20.52
N GLY A 81 -9.21 22.68 20.72
CA GLY A 81 -8.95 23.80 19.80
C GLY A 81 -7.48 24.18 19.57
N VAL A 82 -6.59 23.90 20.55
CA VAL A 82 -5.14 24.15 20.44
C VAL A 82 -4.30 22.90 20.77
N GLY A 83 -4.90 21.71 20.76
CA GLY A 83 -4.19 20.45 20.97
C GLY A 83 -3.87 20.07 22.43
N THR A 84 -4.29 20.87 23.41
CA THR A 84 -3.94 20.68 24.83
C THR A 84 -4.93 19.84 25.64
N MET A 85 -6.08 19.46 25.06
CA MET A 85 -7.16 18.78 25.76
C MET A 85 -7.76 19.55 26.97
N ALA A 86 -7.39 20.81 27.19
CA ALA A 86 -7.76 21.58 28.39
C ALA A 86 -9.28 21.69 28.60
N ALA A 87 -10.05 21.81 27.52
CA ALA A 87 -11.52 21.89 27.55
C ALA A 87 -12.21 20.59 28.00
N PHE A 88 -11.48 19.47 28.13
CA PHE A 88 -12.05 18.19 28.56
C PHE A 88 -12.09 18.00 30.08
N ASN A 89 -11.72 19.00 30.88
CA ASN A 89 -11.78 18.99 32.35
C ASN A 89 -11.07 17.76 32.96
N GLY A 90 -9.82 17.51 32.55
CA GLY A 90 -9.02 16.39 33.02
C GLY A 90 -9.41 15.01 32.46
N ARG A 91 -10.44 14.92 31.61
CA ARG A 91 -10.94 13.64 31.04
C ARG A 91 -10.41 13.34 29.63
N GLY A 92 -9.49 14.14 29.10
CA GLY A 92 -9.04 14.08 27.70
C GLY A 92 -8.57 12.67 27.27
N HIS A 93 -7.66 12.06 28.03
CA HIS A 93 -7.16 10.71 27.74
C HIS A 93 -8.26 9.64 27.73
N LYS A 94 -9.19 9.69 28.68
CA LYS A 94 -10.32 8.75 28.73
C LYS A 94 -11.25 8.93 27.54
N LEU A 95 -11.50 10.17 27.11
CA LEU A 95 -12.37 10.47 25.98
C LEU A 95 -11.77 10.04 24.64
N ILE A 96 -10.47 10.29 24.41
CA ILE A 96 -9.81 9.85 23.16
C ILE A 96 -9.72 8.33 23.10
N GLU A 97 -9.53 7.62 24.21
CA GLU A 97 -9.55 6.15 24.24
C GLU A 97 -10.95 5.61 23.87
N LEU A 98 -12.02 6.18 24.43
CA LEU A 98 -13.40 5.79 24.10
C LEU A 98 -13.74 6.13 22.65
N PHE A 99 -13.31 7.28 22.15
CA PHE A 99 -13.54 7.70 20.78
C PHE A 99 -12.81 6.81 19.76
N SER A 100 -11.63 6.31 20.11
CA SER A 100 -10.79 5.47 19.24
C SER A 100 -11.19 3.98 19.19
N LYS A 101 -12.18 3.56 20.00
CA LYS A 101 -12.68 2.18 20.01
C LYS A 101 -13.67 1.88 18.87
N ASN A 102 -14.05 2.89 18.09
CA ASN A 102 -14.82 2.77 16.85
C ASN A 102 -13.90 2.90 15.64
#